data_AF-A0A7L2M464-F1
#
_entry.id   AF-A0A7L2M464-F1
#
_cell.length_a   1.000
_cell.length_b   1.000
_cell.length_c   1.000
_cell.angle_alpha   90.00
_cell.angle_beta   90.00
_cell.angle_gamma   90.00
#
_symmetry.space_group_name_H-M   'P 1'
#
loop_
_entity.id
_entity.type
_entity.pdbx_description
1 polymer ?
#
loop_
_entity_poly.entity_id
_entity_poly.type
_entity_poly.pdbx_seq_one_letter_code
_entity_poly.pdbx_strand_id
1 'polypeptide(L)'
;QNVWTLFADNSLSHQALVAVLHHFVHMGQHKRANVQQRVFGLHSAGLYLLLLEIPGSIANQVFHQVMFDKCLHTLTKCWPQELRKRKKGQTQSSQPNARRNRKKGKPCRNNNSSMEEMLEEEEEEDDENVYFSTEDLLQVRNAIFLLLKNFLRLLPKFSLKEKPQCMQNCLQVFVETTSFEPVLHEFKFSAAMDVDKAKYIPELAYYGLHLLCSPLHGTADKTLRCVFQRLLSVVLMVESRGASRFEVLPITSAVTSARNQAVKFISSLVDELKEAVYPVLRILLQHICTKVPDKADYRTHAAQALVTLLDKLPCAEFAEFIAWLYKYSLTKVCYRVFALDVALALLELPERSPDSSLSLDRQSFLKHKFLVQVMVFGRCSDKAPVVRSKALSSFAHCLEMKAAAISDSI
;
A
#
# COMPACT_ATOMS: atom_id res chain seq x y z
N GLN A 1 26.05 7.16 -33.58
CA GLN A 1 25.25 8.36 -33.91
C GLN A 1 24.28 8.60 -32.76
N ASN A 2 24.12 9.83 -32.27
CA ASN A 2 23.25 10.12 -31.13
C ASN A 2 21.79 10.24 -31.64
N VAL A 3 20.79 9.81 -30.86
CA VAL A 3 19.37 9.95 -31.24
C VAL A 3 19.01 11.43 -31.42
N TRP A 4 19.57 12.33 -30.61
CA TRP A 4 19.32 13.77 -30.73
C TRP A 4 19.86 14.36 -32.03
N THR A 5 21.03 13.89 -32.50
CA THR A 5 21.57 14.31 -33.80
C THR A 5 20.70 13.77 -34.93
N LEU A 6 20.21 12.54 -34.82
CA LEU A 6 19.29 11.96 -35.81
C LEU A 6 17.98 12.76 -35.90
N PHE A 7 17.42 13.23 -34.78
CA PHE A 7 16.26 14.12 -34.80
C PHE A 7 16.55 15.45 -35.48
N ALA A 8 17.70 16.07 -35.18
CA ALA A 8 18.11 17.31 -35.84
C ALA A 8 18.31 17.11 -37.35
N ASP A 9 19.04 16.06 -37.75
CA ASP A 9 19.36 15.73 -39.15
C ASP A 9 18.10 15.48 -39.98
N ASN A 10 17.06 14.88 -39.38
CA ASN A 10 15.79 14.58 -40.05
C ASN A 10 14.72 15.69 -39.84
N SER A 11 15.08 16.83 -39.26
CA SER A 11 14.13 17.93 -38.95
C SER A 11 12.94 17.49 -38.09
N LEU A 12 13.12 16.48 -37.23
CA LEU A 12 12.11 15.98 -36.32
C LEU A 12 12.13 16.78 -35.02
N SER A 13 11.03 17.48 -34.72
CA SER A 13 10.87 18.18 -33.45
C SER A 13 10.56 17.20 -32.32
N HIS A 14 11.49 17.07 -31.37
CA HIS A 14 11.28 16.30 -30.14
C HIS A 14 10.10 16.85 -29.32
N GLN A 15 9.84 18.17 -29.36
CA GLN A 15 8.70 18.79 -28.70
C GLN A 15 7.37 18.37 -29.36
N ALA A 16 7.32 18.32 -30.69
CA ALA A 16 6.14 17.82 -31.41
C ALA A 16 5.89 16.33 -31.09
N LEU A 17 6.96 15.52 -31.01
CA LEU A 17 6.85 14.13 -30.59
C LEU A 17 6.27 14.01 -29.17
N VAL A 18 6.78 14.77 -28.20
CA VAL A 18 6.26 14.76 -26.83
C VAL A 18 4.78 15.20 -26.78
N ALA A 19 4.38 16.19 -27.59
CA ALA A 19 2.99 16.63 -27.67
C ALA A 19 2.05 15.54 -28.22
N VAL A 20 2.50 14.81 -29.26
CA VAL A 20 1.76 13.66 -29.81
C VAL A 20 1.63 12.55 -28.76
N LEU A 21 2.72 12.21 -28.06
CA LEU A 21 2.69 11.22 -26.98
C LEU A 21 1.74 11.64 -25.85
N HIS A 22 1.75 12.92 -25.46
CA HIS A 22 0.83 13.47 -24.48
C HIS A 22 -0.63 13.31 -24.90
N HIS A 23 -0.96 13.56 -26.17
CA HIS A 23 -2.31 13.39 -26.68
C HIS A 23 -2.81 11.95 -26.49
N PHE A 24 -2.02 10.95 -26.89
CA PHE A 24 -2.39 9.54 -26.69
C PHE A 24 -2.51 9.15 -25.21
N VAL A 25 -1.59 9.62 -24.36
CA VAL A 25 -1.67 9.41 -22.90
C VAL A 25 -2.96 10.00 -22.35
N HIS A 26 -3.32 11.21 -22.75
CA HIS A 26 -4.54 11.88 -22.33
C HIS A 26 -5.79 11.09 -22.77
N MET A 27 -5.85 10.68 -24.04
CA MET A 27 -6.96 9.89 -24.58
C MET A 27 -7.13 8.56 -23.87
N GLY A 28 -6.02 7.85 -23.58
CA GLY A 28 -6.07 6.57 -22.87
C GLY A 28 -6.53 6.67 -21.42
N GLN A 29 -6.39 7.83 -20.78
CA GLN A 29 -6.84 8.07 -19.40
C GLN A 29 -8.33 8.42 -19.29
N HIS A 30 -9.00 8.69 -20.41
CA HIS A 30 -10.41 9.06 -20.40
C HIS A 30 -11.28 7.91 -19.89
N LYS A 31 -12.31 8.21 -19.08
CA LYS A 31 -13.20 7.17 -18.50
C LYS A 31 -13.85 6.30 -19.58
N ARG A 32 -14.28 6.94 -20.69
CA ARG A 32 -14.88 6.30 -21.87
C ARG A 32 -13.87 5.75 -22.90
N ALA A 33 -12.57 5.74 -22.58
CA ALA A 33 -11.56 5.23 -23.52
C ALA A 33 -11.77 3.75 -23.80
N ASN A 34 -11.78 3.38 -25.09
CA ASN A 34 -11.81 1.98 -25.51
C ASN A 34 -10.45 1.31 -25.29
N VAL A 35 -10.40 0.01 -25.55
CA VAL A 35 -9.23 -0.85 -25.33
C VAL A 35 -8.01 -0.34 -26.09
N GLN A 36 -8.17 -0.03 -27.38
CA GLN A 36 -7.06 0.44 -28.23
C GLN A 36 -6.54 1.80 -27.78
N GLN A 37 -7.43 2.73 -27.40
CA GLN A 37 -7.04 4.03 -26.85
C GLN A 37 -6.25 3.88 -25.54
N ARG A 38 -6.68 2.98 -24.65
CA ARG A 38 -5.95 2.67 -23.40
C ARG A 38 -4.57 2.08 -23.69
N VAL A 39 -4.49 1.11 -24.60
CA VAL A 39 -3.24 0.46 -25.02
C VAL A 39 -2.28 1.47 -25.68
N PHE A 40 -2.76 2.30 -26.60
CA PHE A 40 -1.94 3.36 -27.21
C PHE A 40 -1.49 4.41 -26.20
N GLY A 41 -2.33 4.78 -25.23
CA GLY A 41 -1.94 5.64 -24.13
C GLY A 41 -0.83 5.04 -23.27
N LEU A 42 -0.93 3.75 -22.94
CA LEU A 42 0.09 3.02 -22.17
C LEU A 42 1.41 2.89 -22.94
N HIS A 43 1.37 2.55 -24.23
CA HIS A 43 2.56 2.51 -25.07
C HIS A 43 3.20 3.88 -25.26
N SER A 44 2.39 4.93 -25.43
CA SER A 44 2.88 6.31 -25.56
C SER A 44 3.54 6.80 -24.28
N ALA A 45 2.98 6.46 -23.12
CA ALA A 45 3.64 6.68 -21.83
C ALA A 45 4.98 5.94 -21.77
N GLY A 46 5.03 4.69 -22.23
CA GLY A 46 6.25 3.89 -22.27
C GLY A 46 7.33 4.50 -23.16
N LEU A 47 6.95 4.96 -24.36
CA LEU A 47 7.86 5.63 -25.30
C LEU A 47 8.41 6.93 -24.71
N TYR A 48 7.59 7.72 -24.01
CA TYR A 48 8.07 8.92 -23.33
C TYR A 48 9.11 8.58 -22.24
N LEU A 49 8.86 7.54 -21.43
CA LEU A 49 9.82 7.12 -20.40
C LEU A 49 11.13 6.60 -21.00
N LEU A 50 11.06 5.87 -22.12
CA LEU A 50 12.26 5.44 -22.86
C LEU A 50 13.03 6.62 -23.43
N LEU A 51 12.33 7.65 -23.93
CA LEU A 51 12.97 8.88 -24.42
C LEU A 51 13.69 9.63 -23.29
N LEU A 52 13.13 9.65 -22.08
CA LEU A 52 13.80 10.22 -20.91
C LEU A 52 15.06 9.45 -20.49
N GLU A 53 15.11 8.15 -20.77
CA GLU A 53 16.25 7.29 -20.49
C GLU A 53 17.48 7.60 -21.37
N ILE A 54 17.26 8.21 -22.54
CA ILE A 54 18.33 8.52 -23.49
C ILE A 54 19.23 9.64 -22.90
N PRO A 55 20.56 9.43 -22.81
CA PRO A 55 21.49 10.45 -22.33
C PRO A 55 21.35 11.76 -23.11
N GLY A 56 21.21 12.88 -22.40
CA GLY A 56 20.97 14.21 -23.00
C GLY A 56 19.50 14.63 -23.05
N SER A 57 18.55 13.79 -22.60
CA SER A 57 17.12 14.12 -22.51
C SER A 57 16.85 15.39 -21.70
N ILE A 58 17.58 15.60 -20.60
CA ILE A 58 17.47 16.80 -19.76
C ILE A 58 18.01 18.04 -20.50
N ALA A 59 19.15 17.93 -21.17
CA ALA A 59 19.74 19.04 -21.93
C ALA A 59 18.85 19.47 -23.11
N ASN A 60 18.15 18.52 -23.72
CA ASN A 60 17.17 18.75 -24.78
C ASN A 60 15.76 19.09 -24.24
N GLN A 61 15.62 19.40 -22.94
CA GLN A 61 14.36 19.83 -22.32
C GLN A 61 13.16 18.90 -22.54
N VAL A 62 13.41 17.60 -22.72
CA VAL A 62 12.35 16.61 -22.98
C VAL A 62 11.51 16.35 -21.73
N PHE A 63 12.10 16.52 -20.55
CA PHE A 63 11.42 16.30 -19.29
C PHE A 63 10.40 17.41 -19.00
N HIS A 64 9.12 17.04 -18.99
CA HIS A 64 8.04 17.86 -18.45
C HIS A 64 7.38 17.16 -17.27
N GLN A 65 7.30 17.85 -16.13
CA GLN A 65 6.73 17.31 -14.89
C GLN A 65 5.28 16.84 -15.08
N VAL A 66 4.43 17.65 -15.72
CA VAL A 66 3.02 17.31 -15.97
C VAL A 66 2.89 16.07 -16.86
N MET A 67 3.73 15.95 -17.89
CA MET A 67 3.74 14.79 -18.77
C MET A 67 4.19 13.54 -18.02
N PHE A 68 5.26 13.64 -17.23
CA PHE A 68 5.74 12.54 -16.39
C PHE A 68 4.67 12.05 -15.41
N ASP A 69 4.03 12.98 -14.70
CA ASP A 69 2.96 12.65 -13.77
C ASP A 69 1.76 12.02 -14.49
N LYS A 70 1.39 12.51 -15.68
CA LYS A 70 0.37 11.86 -16.50
C LYS A 70 0.77 10.44 -16.87
N CYS A 71 1.96 10.21 -17.42
CA CYS A 71 2.45 8.87 -17.77
C CYS A 71 2.37 7.89 -16.58
N LEU A 72 2.71 8.35 -15.38
CA LEU A 72 2.63 7.55 -14.17
C LEU A 72 1.18 7.19 -13.83
N HIS A 73 0.25 8.16 -13.83
CA HIS A 73 -1.16 7.89 -13.51
C HIS A 73 -1.85 7.01 -14.56
N THR A 74 -1.30 6.89 -15.78
CA THR A 74 -1.79 5.94 -16.79
C THR A 74 -1.78 4.50 -16.27
N LEU A 75 -0.83 4.14 -15.39
CA LEU A 75 -0.75 2.82 -14.76
C LEU A 75 -2.00 2.42 -13.98
N THR A 76 -2.71 3.38 -13.38
CA THR A 76 -3.91 3.13 -12.58
C THR A 76 -5.18 3.56 -13.29
N LYS A 77 -5.17 4.68 -14.02
CA LYS A 77 -6.35 5.23 -14.72
C LYS A 77 -6.75 4.45 -15.97
N CYS A 78 -5.82 3.78 -16.65
CA CYS A 78 -6.15 2.97 -17.81
C CYS A 78 -6.79 1.63 -17.44
N TRP A 79 -6.84 1.24 -16.17
CA TRP A 79 -7.60 0.07 -15.74
C TRP A 79 -9.10 0.39 -15.62
N PRO A 80 -10.01 -0.40 -16.23
CA PRO A 80 -11.46 -0.18 -16.10
C PRO A 80 -11.95 -0.31 -14.65
N GLN A 81 -12.52 0.76 -14.08
CA GLN A 81 -12.88 0.82 -12.65
C GLN A 81 -14.11 -0.02 -12.25
N GLU A 82 -14.98 -0.39 -13.19
CA GLU A 82 -16.26 -1.07 -12.89
C GLU A 82 -16.13 -2.45 -12.23
N LEU A 83 -14.98 -3.11 -12.36
CA LEU A 83 -14.74 -4.42 -11.74
C LEU A 83 -14.57 -4.35 -10.22
N ARG A 84 -14.28 -3.16 -9.64
CA ARG A 84 -14.14 -3.01 -8.18
C ARG A 84 -15.49 -2.98 -7.44
N LYS A 85 -16.61 -2.75 -8.14
CA LYS A 85 -17.96 -2.61 -7.52
C LYS A 85 -18.91 -3.79 -7.78
N ARG A 86 -18.63 -4.66 -8.75
CA ARG A 86 -19.60 -5.66 -9.26
C ARG A 86 -19.70 -6.95 -8.44
N LYS A 87 -19.61 -6.85 -7.10
CA LYS A 87 -19.99 -7.93 -6.17
C LYS A 87 -21.04 -7.45 -5.16
N LYS A 88 -22.06 -6.74 -5.66
CA LYS A 88 -23.27 -6.41 -4.89
C LYS A 88 -24.51 -6.60 -5.76
N GLY A 89 -25.14 -7.77 -5.61
CA GLY A 89 -26.57 -8.02 -5.83
C GLY A 89 -27.11 -7.97 -7.26
N GLN A 90 -27.11 -9.12 -7.95
CA GLN A 90 -28.25 -9.49 -8.80
C GLN A 90 -28.95 -10.69 -8.16
N THR A 91 -29.79 -10.42 -7.18
CA THR A 91 -30.94 -11.27 -6.87
C THR A 91 -32.16 -10.40 -7.13
N GLN A 92 -32.71 -10.54 -8.35
CA GLN A 92 -34.01 -10.02 -8.69
C GLN A 92 -35.04 -10.75 -7.82
N SER A 93 -35.54 -10.07 -6.79
CA SER A 93 -36.77 -10.46 -6.10
C SER A 93 -37.87 -9.52 -6.58
N SER A 94 -38.76 -10.11 -7.36
CA SER A 94 -39.98 -9.53 -7.88
C SER A 94 -41.05 -9.52 -6.78
N GLN A 95 -41.48 -8.33 -6.33
CA GLN A 95 -42.86 -8.12 -5.84
C GLN A 95 -43.38 -6.71 -6.15
N PRO A 96 -44.67 -6.56 -6.54
CA PRO A 96 -45.26 -5.29 -6.95
C PRO A 96 -46.10 -4.61 -5.85
N ASN A 97 -46.47 -3.34 -6.14
CA ASN A 97 -47.50 -2.48 -5.54
C ASN A 97 -47.19 -1.75 -4.23
N ALA A 98 -47.17 -0.41 -4.25
CA ALA A 98 -48.40 0.39 -4.09
C ALA A 98 -48.12 1.90 -4.20
N ARG A 99 -49.02 2.58 -4.91
CA ARG A 99 -49.07 4.04 -5.15
C ARG A 99 -49.26 4.83 -3.86
N ARG A 100 -48.59 5.98 -3.72
CA ARG A 100 -49.26 7.24 -3.30
C ARG A 100 -48.46 8.51 -3.60
N ASN A 101 -49.13 9.40 -4.32
CA ASN A 101 -48.77 10.78 -4.67
C ASN A 101 -48.45 11.68 -3.48
N ARG A 102 -47.50 12.62 -3.63
CA ARG A 102 -47.75 14.06 -3.39
C ARG A 102 -46.67 14.96 -4.03
N LYS A 103 -47.17 15.98 -4.71
CA LYS A 103 -46.48 17.04 -5.49
C LYS A 103 -46.05 18.23 -4.61
N LYS A 104 -45.15 19.05 -5.19
CA LYS A 104 -44.82 20.48 -4.96
C LYS A 104 -43.85 20.80 -3.80
N GLY A 105 -42.83 21.66 -3.96
CA GLY A 105 -42.50 22.54 -5.09
C GLY A 105 -41.17 23.28 -4.92
N LYS A 106 -40.65 23.79 -6.05
CA LYS A 106 -39.60 24.82 -6.17
C LYS A 106 -40.23 26.22 -6.04
N PRO A 107 -39.44 27.25 -5.68
CA PRO A 107 -39.09 28.25 -6.71
C PRO A 107 -37.60 28.67 -6.70
N CYS A 108 -37.12 29.06 -7.89
CA CYS A 108 -35.78 29.60 -8.16
C CYS A 108 -35.76 31.14 -8.11
N ARG A 109 -34.54 31.68 -7.86
CA ARG A 109 -33.91 32.99 -8.22
C ARG A 109 -33.27 33.63 -6.97
N ASN A 110 -32.02 34.10 -6.98
CA ASN A 110 -31.39 34.92 -8.02
C ASN A 110 -29.85 34.76 -8.05
N ASN A 111 -29.29 34.89 -9.26
CA ASN A 111 -27.87 34.89 -9.60
C ASN A 111 -27.13 36.10 -9.05
N ASN A 112 -25.84 35.93 -8.75
CA ASN A 112 -24.80 36.87 -9.18
C ASN A 112 -23.50 36.11 -9.49
N SER A 113 -23.00 36.40 -10.70
CA SER A 113 -21.91 35.81 -11.45
C SER A 113 -20.54 35.91 -10.74
N SER A 114 -19.80 34.79 -10.70
CA SER A 114 -18.34 34.80 -10.71
C SER A 114 -17.86 33.87 -11.82
N MET A 115 -17.08 34.42 -12.73
CA MET A 115 -16.52 33.79 -13.92
C MET A 115 -15.38 32.85 -13.51
N GLU A 116 -15.70 31.71 -12.89
CA GLU A 116 -14.73 30.68 -12.52
C GLU A 116 -15.38 29.29 -12.40
N GLU A 117 -16.34 29.00 -13.30
CA GLU A 117 -17.18 27.79 -13.27
C GLU A 117 -17.31 27.20 -14.69
N MET A 118 -16.21 27.22 -15.45
CA MET A 118 -16.19 26.83 -16.87
C MET A 118 -15.40 25.53 -17.14
N LEU A 119 -15.18 24.70 -16.11
CA LEU A 119 -14.47 23.41 -16.24
C LEU A 119 -15.07 22.24 -15.44
N GLU A 120 -16.19 22.39 -14.71
CA GLU A 120 -16.71 21.31 -13.85
C GLU A 120 -18.21 20.98 -14.01
N GLU A 121 -18.89 21.47 -15.05
CA GLU A 121 -20.30 21.12 -15.32
C GLU A 121 -20.51 20.44 -16.69
N GLU A 122 -19.82 19.32 -16.93
CA GLU A 122 -20.20 18.34 -17.97
C GLU A 122 -19.91 16.90 -17.47
N GLU A 123 -20.57 16.43 -16.40
CA GLU A 123 -20.62 14.99 -16.05
C GLU A 123 -22.05 14.55 -15.70
N GLU A 124 -23.04 14.87 -16.53
CA GLU A 124 -24.29 14.12 -16.59
C GLU A 124 -24.72 13.93 -18.06
N GLU A 125 -23.91 13.19 -18.82
CA GLU A 125 -24.36 12.64 -20.11
C GLU A 125 -24.28 11.12 -20.07
N ASP A 126 -25.30 10.49 -20.65
CA ASP A 126 -25.63 9.07 -20.72
C ASP A 126 -24.51 8.05 -20.46
N ASP A 127 -24.86 7.09 -19.58
CA ASP A 127 -24.04 5.98 -19.13
C ASP A 127 -24.00 4.85 -20.19
N GLU A 128 -23.43 5.13 -21.36
CA GLU A 128 -22.96 4.05 -22.25
C GLU A 128 -21.70 3.41 -21.63
N ASN A 129 -21.93 2.43 -20.77
CA ASN A 129 -20.85 1.65 -20.15
C ASN A 129 -20.05 0.91 -21.22
N VAL A 130 -18.78 1.32 -21.41
CA VAL A 130 -17.82 0.63 -22.27
C VAL A 130 -17.57 -0.76 -21.68
N TYR A 131 -18.09 -1.80 -22.34
CA TYR A 131 -17.90 -3.18 -21.90
C TYR A 131 -16.54 -3.72 -22.35
N PHE A 132 -15.81 -4.35 -21.43
CA PHE A 132 -14.51 -4.98 -21.71
C PHE A 132 -14.62 -6.49 -21.68
N SER A 133 -14.16 -7.17 -22.74
CA SER A 133 -13.99 -8.61 -22.72
C SER A 133 -12.79 -9.02 -21.85
N THR A 134 -12.67 -10.32 -21.54
CA THR A 134 -11.51 -10.85 -20.81
C THR A 134 -10.21 -10.64 -21.58
N GLU A 135 -10.24 -10.73 -22.91
CA GLU A 135 -9.09 -10.50 -23.78
C GLU A 135 -8.68 -9.02 -23.77
N ASP A 136 -9.66 -8.11 -23.80
CA ASP A 136 -9.40 -6.68 -23.69
C ASP A 136 -8.71 -6.30 -22.38
N LEU A 137 -9.17 -6.87 -21.26
CA LEU A 137 -8.56 -6.67 -19.95
C LEU A 137 -7.14 -7.22 -19.92
N LEU A 138 -6.88 -8.37 -20.55
CA LEU A 138 -5.55 -8.96 -20.64
C LEU A 138 -4.59 -8.07 -21.46
N GLN A 139 -5.06 -7.50 -22.57
CA GLN A 139 -4.28 -6.56 -23.37
C GLN A 139 -3.88 -5.31 -22.58
N VAL A 140 -4.84 -4.69 -21.89
CA VAL A 140 -4.58 -3.52 -21.03
C VAL A 140 -3.62 -3.89 -19.88
N ARG A 141 -3.83 -5.04 -19.23
CA ARG A 141 -2.94 -5.56 -18.17
C ARG A 141 -1.51 -5.73 -18.68
N ASN A 142 -1.32 -6.32 -19.86
CA ASN A 142 0.00 -6.53 -20.46
C ASN A 142 0.68 -5.21 -20.84
N ALA A 143 -0.08 -4.24 -21.33
CA ALA A 143 0.45 -2.90 -21.60
C ALA A 143 0.84 -2.14 -20.31
N ILE A 144 0.08 -2.26 -19.23
CA ILE A 144 0.45 -1.75 -17.88
C ILE A 144 1.74 -2.44 -17.41
N PHE A 145 1.81 -3.76 -17.55
CA PHE A 145 2.99 -4.54 -17.16
C PHE A 145 4.25 -4.09 -17.89
N LEU A 146 4.16 -3.87 -19.21
CA LEU A 146 5.26 -3.33 -20.01
C LEU A 146 5.65 -1.91 -19.60
N LEU A 147 4.66 -1.04 -19.35
CA LEU A 147 4.91 0.33 -18.90
C LEU A 147 5.65 0.35 -17.55
N LEU A 148 5.26 -0.50 -16.60
CA LEU A 148 5.98 -0.66 -15.34
C LEU A 148 7.43 -1.08 -15.57
N LYS A 149 7.70 -2.07 -16.43
CA LYS A 149 9.07 -2.49 -16.74
C LYS A 149 9.92 -1.33 -17.27
N ASN A 150 9.38 -0.55 -18.21
CA ASN A 150 10.08 0.62 -18.75
C ASN A 150 10.34 1.66 -17.65
N PHE A 151 9.36 1.90 -16.77
CA PHE A 151 9.53 2.84 -15.68
C PHE A 151 10.60 2.39 -14.68
N LEU A 152 10.64 1.10 -14.35
CA LEU A 152 11.65 0.53 -13.45
C LEU A 152 13.06 0.57 -14.04
N ARG A 153 13.21 0.48 -15.36
CA ARG A 153 14.50 0.70 -16.04
C ARG A 153 14.97 2.15 -16.01
N LEU A 154 14.03 3.09 -16.00
CA LEU A 154 14.31 4.52 -15.92
C LEU A 154 14.79 4.95 -14.52
N LEU A 155 14.16 4.44 -13.44
CA LEU A 155 14.42 4.91 -12.07
C LEU A 155 15.92 4.90 -11.66
N PRO A 156 16.71 3.84 -11.93
CA PRO A 156 18.14 3.84 -11.61
C PRO A 156 18.99 4.86 -12.38
N LYS A 157 18.47 5.41 -13.49
CA LYS A 157 19.18 6.32 -14.40
C LYS A 157 18.69 7.77 -14.27
N PHE A 158 17.50 7.97 -13.68
CA PHE A 158 16.84 9.26 -13.64
C PHE A 158 16.53 9.69 -12.19
N SER A 159 17.28 10.68 -11.69
CA SER A 159 17.07 11.17 -10.33
C SER A 159 15.77 11.97 -10.18
N LEU A 160 15.05 11.64 -9.10
CA LEU A 160 13.85 12.34 -8.63
C LEU A 160 14.12 13.25 -7.42
N LYS A 161 15.39 13.38 -6.99
CA LYS A 161 15.78 14.09 -5.76
C LYS A 161 15.29 15.54 -5.71
N GLU A 162 15.32 16.22 -6.84
CA GLU A 162 14.88 17.62 -6.99
C GLU A 162 13.42 17.74 -7.45
N LYS A 163 12.67 16.63 -7.48
CA LYS A 163 11.32 16.52 -8.02
C LYS A 163 10.36 15.92 -6.98
N PRO A 164 10.09 16.63 -5.86
CA PRO A 164 9.35 16.07 -4.73
C PRO A 164 7.91 15.66 -5.09
N GLN A 165 7.26 16.39 -5.99
CA GLN A 165 5.90 16.04 -6.43
C GLN A 165 5.88 14.72 -7.23
N CYS A 166 6.79 14.57 -8.20
CA CYS A 166 6.94 13.32 -8.94
C CYS A 166 7.22 12.15 -7.98
N MET A 167 8.12 12.36 -7.01
CA MET A 167 8.43 11.35 -6.00
C MET A 167 7.19 10.89 -5.22
N GLN A 168 6.37 11.84 -4.75
CA GLN A 168 5.13 11.52 -4.03
C GLN A 168 4.12 10.78 -4.91
N ASN A 169 3.99 11.18 -6.18
CA ASN A 169 3.12 10.50 -7.13
C ASN A 169 3.61 9.08 -7.39
N CYS A 170 4.92 8.86 -7.59
CA CYS A 170 5.51 7.53 -7.79
C CYS A 170 5.20 6.60 -6.60
N LEU A 171 5.41 7.10 -5.37
CA LEU A 171 5.07 6.36 -4.16
C LEU A 171 3.59 5.98 -4.10
N GLN A 172 2.69 6.90 -4.44
CA GLN A 172 1.26 6.65 -4.45
C GLN A 172 0.87 5.57 -5.47
N VAL A 173 1.33 5.73 -6.72
CA VAL A 173 1.00 4.81 -7.80
C VAL A 173 1.57 3.42 -7.56
N PHE A 174 2.81 3.30 -7.09
CA PHE A 174 3.36 1.98 -6.76
C PHE A 174 2.57 1.30 -5.64
N VAL A 175 2.23 2.02 -4.56
CA VAL A 175 1.44 1.43 -3.47
C VAL A 175 0.07 0.98 -3.94
N GLU A 176 -0.65 1.78 -4.74
CA GLU A 176 -1.94 1.36 -5.31
C GLU A 176 -1.78 0.08 -6.17
N THR A 177 -0.69 0.02 -6.93
CA THR A 177 -0.38 -1.08 -7.86
C THR A 177 0.03 -2.37 -7.13
N THR A 178 0.47 -2.31 -5.86
CA THR A 178 0.77 -3.52 -5.06
C THR A 178 -0.45 -4.42 -4.83
N SER A 179 -1.66 -3.88 -4.95
CA SER A 179 -2.93 -4.60 -4.80
C SER A 179 -3.69 -4.79 -6.12
N PHE A 180 -3.01 -4.61 -7.27
CA PHE A 180 -3.65 -4.60 -8.59
C PHE A 180 -4.31 -5.93 -8.96
N GLU A 181 -3.63 -7.05 -8.70
CA GLU A 181 -4.12 -8.41 -9.00
C GLU A 181 -3.77 -9.37 -7.86
N PRO A 182 -4.56 -10.44 -7.64
CA PRO A 182 -4.22 -11.45 -6.64
C PRO A 182 -2.96 -12.21 -7.04
N VAL A 183 -2.06 -12.35 -6.08
CA VAL A 183 -0.80 -13.10 -6.25
C VAL A 183 -1.04 -14.55 -5.82
N LEU A 184 -1.05 -15.47 -6.79
CA LEU A 184 -1.33 -16.91 -6.55
C LEU A 184 -0.18 -17.62 -5.84
N HIS A 185 1.06 -17.27 -6.19
CA HIS A 185 2.27 -17.82 -5.58
C HIS A 185 3.10 -16.68 -5.04
N GLU A 186 3.47 -16.80 -3.77
CA GLU A 186 4.30 -15.79 -3.12
C GLU A 186 5.64 -15.67 -3.86
N PHE A 187 5.98 -14.44 -4.26
CA PHE A 187 7.28 -14.16 -4.84
C PHE A 187 8.28 -13.76 -3.74
N LYS A 188 9.54 -14.10 -3.95
CA LYS A 188 10.62 -13.72 -3.04
C LYS A 188 11.15 -12.36 -3.47
N PHE A 189 11.21 -11.44 -2.53
CA PHE A 189 11.85 -10.15 -2.74
C PHE A 189 13.36 -10.31 -2.85
N SER A 190 13.95 -9.69 -3.87
CA SER A 190 15.39 -9.60 -4.07
C SER A 190 15.74 -8.21 -4.59
N ALA A 191 16.73 -7.55 -3.99
CA ALA A 191 17.25 -6.28 -4.49
C ALA A 191 17.84 -6.41 -5.91
N ALA A 192 18.32 -7.62 -6.26
CA ALA A 192 18.84 -7.96 -7.59
C ALA A 192 17.78 -8.59 -8.51
N MET A 193 16.49 -8.26 -8.31
CA MET A 193 15.41 -8.79 -9.13
C MET A 193 15.60 -8.44 -10.61
N ASP A 194 15.52 -9.45 -11.46
CA ASP A 194 15.46 -9.29 -12.90
C ASP A 194 14.03 -8.91 -13.31
N VAL A 195 13.84 -7.63 -13.66
CA VAL A 195 12.56 -7.07 -14.11
C VAL A 195 11.95 -7.86 -15.26
N ASP A 196 12.77 -8.50 -16.11
CA ASP A 196 12.26 -9.25 -17.24
C ASP A 196 11.65 -10.60 -16.86
N LYS A 197 12.08 -11.18 -15.73
CA LYS A 197 11.57 -12.46 -15.20
C LYS A 197 10.36 -12.31 -14.29
N ALA A 198 10.01 -11.09 -13.89
CA ALA A 198 8.84 -10.83 -13.09
C ALA A 198 7.57 -11.36 -13.78
N LYS A 199 6.60 -11.81 -12.98
CA LYS A 199 5.33 -12.37 -13.48
C LYS A 199 4.13 -11.50 -13.13
N TYR A 200 4.20 -10.82 -11.99
CA TYR A 200 3.06 -10.12 -11.40
C TYR A 200 3.25 -8.61 -11.39
N ILE A 201 2.17 -7.86 -11.60
CA ILE A 201 2.18 -6.40 -11.47
C ILE A 201 2.58 -5.97 -10.03
N PRO A 202 2.02 -6.58 -8.95
CA PRO A 202 2.46 -6.31 -7.59
C PRO A 202 3.96 -6.49 -7.35
N GLU A 203 4.58 -7.51 -7.95
CA GLU A 203 6.02 -7.79 -7.83
C GLU A 203 6.85 -6.61 -8.37
N LEU A 204 6.50 -6.13 -9.57
CA LEU A 204 7.11 -4.93 -10.16
C LEU A 204 6.88 -3.68 -9.30
N ALA A 205 5.69 -3.52 -8.73
CA ALA A 205 5.35 -2.36 -7.93
C ALA A 205 6.18 -2.26 -6.64
N TYR A 206 6.35 -3.37 -5.93
CA TYR A 206 7.22 -3.42 -4.75
C TYR A 206 8.69 -3.20 -5.11
N TYR A 207 9.16 -3.74 -6.25
CA TYR A 207 10.51 -3.44 -6.72
C TYR A 207 10.67 -1.94 -7.02
N GLY A 208 9.65 -1.28 -7.56
CA GLY A 208 9.61 0.17 -7.71
C GLY A 208 9.74 0.91 -6.37
N LEU A 209 9.02 0.49 -5.33
CA LEU A 209 9.17 1.06 -3.98
C LEU A 209 10.58 0.87 -3.43
N HIS A 210 11.20 -0.28 -3.67
CA HIS A 210 12.59 -0.54 -3.29
C HIS A 210 13.56 0.39 -4.02
N LEU A 211 13.44 0.53 -5.36
CA LEU A 211 14.26 1.45 -6.14
C LEU A 211 14.15 2.90 -5.66
N LEU A 212 12.94 3.34 -5.31
CA LEU A 212 12.71 4.67 -4.76
C LEU A 212 13.45 4.93 -3.43
N CYS A 213 13.74 3.88 -2.64
CA CYS A 213 14.52 3.99 -1.41
C CYS A 213 16.03 4.21 -1.65
N SER A 214 16.50 4.10 -2.90
CA SER A 214 17.89 4.38 -3.28
C SER A 214 18.29 5.84 -2.97
N PRO A 215 19.55 6.10 -2.58
CA PRO A 215 20.06 7.46 -2.38
C PRO A 215 19.96 8.36 -3.63
N LEU A 216 19.77 7.77 -4.82
CA LEU A 216 19.55 8.51 -6.07
C LEU A 216 18.31 9.43 -6.03
N HIS A 217 17.26 9.03 -5.31
CA HIS A 217 15.97 9.74 -5.29
C HIS A 217 15.80 10.65 -4.06
N GLY A 218 16.76 10.67 -3.13
CA GLY A 218 16.70 11.52 -1.95
C GLY A 218 17.35 10.88 -0.72
N THR A 219 17.01 11.42 0.45
CA THR A 219 17.48 10.85 1.72
C THR A 219 16.71 9.57 2.02
N ALA A 220 17.42 8.44 2.09
CA ALA A 220 16.84 7.11 2.30
C ALA A 220 15.86 7.07 3.49
N ASP A 221 16.21 7.67 4.64
CA ASP A 221 15.35 7.72 5.83
C ASP A 221 13.98 8.37 5.57
N LYS A 222 13.93 9.53 4.91
CA LYS A 222 12.65 10.19 4.60
C LYS A 222 11.80 9.37 3.63
N THR A 223 12.43 8.78 2.61
CA THR A 223 11.71 7.94 1.65
C THR A 223 11.16 6.69 2.32
N LEU A 224 11.98 6.01 3.12
CA LEU A 224 11.57 4.81 3.88
C LEU A 224 10.37 5.12 4.79
N ARG A 225 10.38 6.27 5.49
CA ARG A 225 9.22 6.71 6.29
C ARG A 225 7.98 6.86 5.43
N CYS A 226 8.06 7.50 4.27
CA CYS A 226 6.93 7.65 3.36
C CYS A 226 6.42 6.29 2.82
N VAL A 227 7.34 5.37 2.47
CA VAL A 227 6.99 4.02 2.02
C VAL A 227 6.25 3.27 3.13
N PHE A 228 6.80 3.23 4.35
CA PHE A 228 6.18 2.53 5.48
C PHE A 228 4.84 3.16 5.88
N GLN A 229 4.75 4.50 5.85
CA GLN A 229 3.50 5.21 6.11
C GLN A 229 2.41 4.82 5.11
N ARG A 230 2.74 4.69 3.81
CA ARG A 230 1.76 4.29 2.79
C ARG A 230 1.43 2.79 2.89
N LEU A 231 2.41 1.93 3.15
CA LEU A 231 2.17 0.49 3.33
C LEU A 231 1.40 0.17 4.62
N LEU A 232 1.40 1.06 5.62
CA LEU A 232 0.60 0.90 6.83
C LEU A 232 -0.88 0.66 6.50
N SER A 233 -1.45 1.32 5.50
CA SER A 233 -2.86 1.12 5.13
C SER A 233 -3.10 -0.29 4.58
N VAL A 234 -2.14 -0.82 3.80
CA VAL A 234 -2.18 -2.20 3.29
C VAL A 234 -2.04 -3.21 4.44
N VAL A 235 -1.09 -2.98 5.36
CA VAL A 235 -0.86 -3.83 6.54
C VAL A 235 -2.08 -3.88 7.46
N LEU A 236 -2.77 -2.74 7.63
CA LEU A 236 -3.97 -2.63 8.46
C LEU A 236 -5.27 -2.99 7.71
N MET A 237 -5.19 -3.32 6.43
CA MET A 237 -6.34 -3.66 5.59
C MET A 237 -7.38 -2.54 5.58
N VAL A 238 -6.92 -1.30 5.40
CA VAL A 238 -7.74 -0.09 5.35
C VAL A 238 -7.47 0.69 4.07
N GLU A 239 -8.50 1.37 3.57
CA GLU A 239 -8.41 2.33 2.47
C GLU A 239 -8.49 3.75 3.02
N SER A 240 -7.65 4.64 2.48
CA SER A 240 -7.63 6.06 2.83
C SER A 240 -8.58 6.82 1.90
N ARG A 241 -9.76 7.20 2.39
CA ARG A 241 -10.61 8.21 1.72
C ARG A 241 -10.31 9.58 2.32
N GLY A 242 -9.17 10.14 1.94
CA GLY A 242 -8.72 11.46 2.40
C GLY A 242 -8.02 11.45 3.77
N ALA A 243 -7.70 12.64 4.30
CA ALA A 243 -6.69 12.83 5.34
C ALA A 243 -7.03 12.25 6.74
N SER A 244 -8.27 11.83 7.03
CA SER A 244 -8.67 11.50 8.42
C SER A 244 -9.60 10.30 8.61
N ARG A 245 -10.15 9.71 7.55
CA ARG A 245 -11.06 8.55 7.66
C ARG A 245 -10.49 7.34 6.94
N PHE A 246 -10.15 6.32 7.73
CA PHE A 246 -9.81 5.00 7.23
C PHE A 246 -11.09 4.16 7.16
N GLU A 247 -11.40 3.69 5.96
CA GLU A 247 -12.46 2.72 5.77
C GLU A 247 -11.84 1.32 5.79
N VAL A 248 -12.48 0.42 6.54
CA VAL A 248 -11.98 -0.94 6.71
C VAL A 248 -12.33 -1.77 5.47
N LEU A 249 -11.32 -2.37 4.83
CA LEU A 249 -11.51 -3.25 3.68
C LEU A 249 -12.04 -4.62 4.14
N PRO A 250 -12.93 -5.28 3.39
CA PRO A 250 -13.41 -6.60 3.74
C PRO A 250 -12.27 -7.62 3.76
N ILE A 251 -12.26 -8.49 4.79
CA ILE A 251 -11.30 -9.59 4.92
C ILE A 251 -11.59 -10.62 3.82
N THR A 252 -10.86 -10.49 2.71
CA THR A 252 -10.91 -11.39 1.56
C THR A 252 -9.53 -11.98 1.34
N SER A 253 -9.43 -13.12 0.64
CA SER A 253 -8.14 -13.74 0.32
C SER A 253 -7.19 -12.78 -0.40
N ALA A 254 -7.71 -11.92 -1.29
CA ALA A 254 -6.92 -10.91 -2.00
C ALA A 254 -6.34 -9.84 -1.05
N VAL A 255 -7.16 -9.30 -0.15
CA VAL A 255 -6.71 -8.28 0.82
C VAL A 255 -5.71 -8.88 1.81
N THR A 256 -5.96 -10.09 2.31
CA THR A 256 -5.02 -10.80 3.20
C THR A 256 -3.71 -11.15 2.48
N SER A 257 -3.76 -11.56 1.21
CA SER A 257 -2.56 -11.80 0.41
C SER A 257 -1.74 -10.51 0.21
N ALA A 258 -2.39 -9.39 -0.15
CA ALA A 258 -1.73 -8.10 -0.29
C ALA A 258 -1.05 -7.64 1.02
N ARG A 259 -1.74 -7.78 2.16
CA ARG A 259 -1.16 -7.56 3.50
C ARG A 259 0.09 -8.42 3.71
N ASN A 260 0.01 -9.71 3.44
CA ASN A 260 1.14 -10.63 3.66
C ASN A 260 2.35 -10.25 2.80
N GLN A 261 2.12 -9.85 1.54
CA GLN A 261 3.18 -9.35 0.66
C GLN A 261 3.80 -8.05 1.19
N ALA A 262 2.99 -7.12 1.71
CA ALA A 262 3.51 -5.89 2.29
C ALA A 262 4.41 -6.15 3.51
N VAL A 263 3.97 -7.06 4.40
CA VAL A 263 4.77 -7.48 5.58
C VAL A 263 6.09 -8.15 5.16
N LYS A 264 6.07 -8.98 4.10
CA LYS A 264 7.26 -9.63 3.55
C LYS A 264 8.21 -8.64 2.91
N PHE A 265 7.69 -7.69 2.16
CA PHE A 265 8.48 -6.61 1.56
C PHE A 265 9.19 -5.79 2.65
N ILE A 266 8.45 -5.34 3.66
CA ILE A 266 9.04 -4.59 4.79
C ILE A 266 10.09 -5.45 5.49
N SER A 267 9.78 -6.72 5.78
CA SER A 267 10.75 -7.68 6.35
C SER A 267 12.05 -7.75 5.54
N SER A 268 11.96 -7.82 4.21
CA SER A 268 13.14 -7.90 3.34
C SER A 268 13.98 -6.63 3.37
N LEU A 269 13.35 -5.45 3.44
CA LEU A 269 14.05 -4.17 3.61
C LEU A 269 14.77 -4.10 4.95
N VAL A 270 14.20 -4.72 6.00
CA VAL A 270 14.84 -4.79 7.32
C VAL A 270 16.06 -5.71 7.30
N ASP A 271 15.95 -6.86 6.63
CA ASP A 271 17.07 -7.78 6.47
C ASP A 271 18.22 -7.14 5.67
N GLU A 272 17.89 -6.35 4.65
CA GLU A 272 18.86 -5.63 3.79
C GLU A 272 19.54 -4.45 4.51
N LEU A 273 18.73 -3.54 5.08
CA LEU A 273 19.22 -2.26 5.61
C LEU A 273 19.65 -2.32 7.09
N LYS A 274 19.24 -3.37 7.81
CA LYS A 274 19.60 -3.63 9.22
C LYS A 274 19.42 -2.38 10.11
N GLU A 275 20.47 -2.00 10.85
CA GLU A 275 20.46 -0.91 11.83
C GLU A 275 19.93 0.42 11.28
N ALA A 276 20.17 0.70 9.99
CA ALA A 276 19.70 1.94 9.37
C ALA A 276 18.17 2.06 9.32
N VAL A 277 17.44 0.95 9.30
CA VAL A 277 15.96 0.96 9.20
C VAL A 277 15.25 0.81 10.55
N TYR A 278 15.94 0.35 11.61
CA TYR A 278 15.29 0.04 12.89
C TYR A 278 14.51 1.23 13.49
N PRO A 279 15.01 2.48 13.48
CA PRO A 279 14.23 3.63 13.97
C PRO A 279 12.94 3.86 13.19
N VAL A 280 12.97 3.64 11.87
CA VAL A 280 11.81 3.81 10.97
C VAL A 280 10.81 2.66 11.16
N LEU A 281 11.31 1.43 11.30
CA LEU A 281 10.49 0.25 11.61
C LEU A 281 9.77 0.40 12.94
N ARG A 282 10.47 0.90 13.98
CA ARG A 282 9.87 1.16 15.29
C ARG A 282 8.66 2.10 15.18
N ILE A 283 8.76 3.15 14.38
CA ILE A 283 7.65 4.09 14.14
C ILE A 283 6.48 3.40 13.44
N LEU A 284 6.75 2.54 12.45
CA LEU A 284 5.72 1.75 11.80
C LEU A 284 5.00 0.83 12.81
N LEU A 285 5.74 0.10 13.65
CA LEU A 285 5.17 -0.78 14.67
C LEU A 285 4.27 0.00 15.65
N GLN A 286 4.71 1.19 16.08
CA GLN A 286 3.91 2.09 16.92
C GLN A 286 2.64 2.58 16.19
N HIS A 287 2.73 2.84 14.90
CA HIS A 287 1.57 3.21 14.09
C HIS A 287 0.59 2.05 13.89
N ILE A 288 1.06 0.81 13.76
CA ILE A 288 0.20 -0.38 13.77
C ILE A 288 -0.59 -0.41 15.09
N CYS A 289 0.07 -0.23 16.24
CA CYS A 289 -0.60 -0.20 17.55
C CYS A 289 -1.66 0.90 17.70
N THR A 290 -1.44 2.07 17.09
CA THR A 290 -2.26 3.27 17.31
C THR A 290 -3.35 3.46 16.26
N LYS A 291 -3.20 2.86 15.08
CA LYS A 291 -4.13 2.99 13.95
C LYS A 291 -4.92 1.73 13.64
N VAL A 292 -4.67 0.62 14.34
CA VAL A 292 -5.44 -0.62 14.18
C VAL A 292 -6.95 -0.38 14.32
N PRO A 293 -7.78 -0.91 13.39
CA PRO A 293 -9.23 -0.85 13.52
C PRO A 293 -9.73 -1.56 14.80
N ASP A 294 -10.71 -0.97 15.48
CA ASP A 294 -11.28 -1.57 16.70
C ASP A 294 -12.31 -2.66 16.38
N LYS A 295 -11.84 -3.74 15.74
CA LYS A 295 -12.60 -4.94 15.37
C LYS A 295 -11.72 -6.16 15.60
N ALA A 296 -12.25 -7.21 16.23
CA ALA A 296 -11.47 -8.36 16.69
C ALA A 296 -10.62 -9.00 15.57
N ASP A 297 -11.22 -9.33 14.43
CA ASP A 297 -10.51 -9.99 13.32
C ASP A 297 -9.37 -9.14 12.75
N TYR A 298 -9.58 -7.82 12.66
CA TYR A 298 -8.55 -6.88 12.19
C TYR A 298 -7.44 -6.70 13.21
N ARG A 299 -7.76 -6.72 14.51
CA ARG A 299 -6.75 -6.73 15.57
C ARG A 299 -5.89 -7.98 15.53
N THR A 300 -6.46 -9.16 15.28
CA THR A 300 -5.70 -10.40 15.11
C THR A 300 -4.71 -10.27 13.95
N HIS A 301 -5.16 -9.82 12.78
CA HIS A 301 -4.27 -9.61 11.64
C HIS A 301 -3.22 -8.51 11.91
N ALA A 302 -3.56 -7.42 12.58
CA ALA A 302 -2.58 -6.38 12.91
C ALA A 302 -1.53 -6.89 13.91
N ALA A 303 -1.95 -7.66 14.93
CA ALA A 303 -1.05 -8.26 15.91
C ALA A 303 -0.07 -9.23 15.23
N GLN A 304 -0.55 -10.10 14.34
CA GLN A 304 0.31 -10.99 13.55
C GLN A 304 1.34 -10.20 12.72
N ALA A 305 0.94 -9.09 12.08
CA ALA A 305 1.85 -8.30 11.24
C ALA A 305 2.91 -7.63 12.09
N LEU A 306 2.47 -7.04 13.21
CA LEU A 306 3.34 -6.42 14.19
C LEU A 306 4.36 -7.42 14.72
N VAL A 307 3.94 -8.61 15.12
CA VAL A 307 4.83 -9.64 15.66
C VAL A 307 5.82 -10.14 14.61
N THR A 308 5.39 -10.40 13.37
CA THR A 308 6.29 -10.77 12.27
C THR A 308 7.36 -9.71 12.01
N LEU A 309 6.99 -8.42 12.03
CA LEU A 309 7.92 -7.32 11.80
C LEU A 309 8.81 -7.05 13.01
N LEU A 310 8.26 -7.14 14.22
CA LEU A 310 8.99 -7.04 15.47
C LEU A 310 10.02 -8.16 15.60
N ASP A 311 9.74 -9.33 15.02
CA ASP A 311 10.66 -10.46 15.04
C ASP A 311 11.98 -10.16 14.29
N LYS A 312 11.95 -9.22 13.35
CA LYS A 312 13.13 -8.77 12.59
C LYS A 312 14.09 -7.86 13.38
N LEU A 313 13.68 -7.37 14.55
CA LEU A 313 14.52 -6.52 15.38
C LEU A 313 15.47 -7.36 16.24
N PRO A 314 16.72 -6.91 16.50
CA PRO A 314 17.59 -7.54 17.48
C PRO A 314 17.01 -7.44 18.90
N CYS A 315 17.53 -8.24 19.84
CA CYS A 315 16.99 -8.34 21.19
C CYS A 315 16.89 -6.99 21.92
N ALA A 316 17.85 -6.08 21.70
CA ALA A 316 17.83 -4.75 22.31
C ALA A 316 16.61 -3.92 21.87
N GLU A 317 16.43 -3.78 20.56
CA GLU A 317 15.32 -3.04 19.96
C GLU A 317 13.96 -3.69 20.26
N PHE A 318 13.91 -5.02 20.25
CA PHE A 318 12.73 -5.78 20.65
C PHE A 318 12.33 -5.48 22.11
N ALA A 319 13.27 -5.60 23.05
CA ALA A 319 13.01 -5.36 24.47
C ALA A 319 12.53 -3.93 24.72
N GLU A 320 13.13 -2.94 24.04
CA GLU A 320 12.68 -1.56 24.12
C GLU A 320 11.27 -1.36 23.57
N PHE A 321 10.92 -2.05 22.48
CA PHE A 321 9.57 -1.99 21.94
C PHE A 321 8.55 -2.62 22.89
N ILE A 322 8.84 -3.78 23.48
CA ILE A 322 7.95 -4.41 24.47
C ILE A 322 7.78 -3.52 25.71
N ALA A 323 8.85 -2.90 26.20
CA ALA A 323 8.77 -1.93 27.29
C ALA A 323 7.88 -0.72 26.93
N TRP A 324 7.99 -0.22 25.69
CA TRP A 324 7.11 0.82 25.17
C TRP A 324 5.65 0.35 25.05
N LEU A 325 5.41 -0.84 24.50
CA LEU A 325 4.08 -1.42 24.33
C LEU A 325 3.37 -1.60 25.68
N TYR A 326 4.11 -2.07 26.68
CA TYR A 326 3.59 -2.16 28.05
C TYR A 326 3.14 -0.79 28.57
N LYS A 327 4.00 0.24 28.50
CA LYS A 327 3.65 1.61 28.92
C LYS A 327 2.45 2.16 28.15
N TYR A 328 2.44 1.97 26.83
CA TYR A 328 1.34 2.36 25.94
C TYR A 328 0.01 1.72 26.37
N SER A 329 0.05 0.43 26.70
CA SER A 329 -1.12 -0.33 27.14
C SER A 329 -1.73 0.19 28.44
N LEU A 330 -1.07 1.03 29.24
CA LEU A 330 -1.63 1.51 30.52
C LEU A 330 -2.69 2.61 30.37
N THR A 331 -2.92 3.12 29.15
CA THR A 331 -3.65 4.38 28.95
C THR A 331 -5.13 4.19 28.58
N LYS A 332 -5.44 3.61 27.41
CA LYS A 332 -6.82 3.49 26.89
C LYS A 332 -7.33 2.05 26.91
N VAL A 333 -8.67 1.88 26.93
CA VAL A 333 -9.32 0.56 26.86
C VAL A 333 -8.90 -0.21 25.60
N CYS A 334 -9.03 0.41 24.42
CA CYS A 334 -8.67 -0.23 23.14
C CYS A 334 -7.19 -0.63 23.07
N TYR A 335 -6.29 0.17 23.67
CA TYR A 335 -4.86 -0.13 23.68
C TYR A 335 -4.52 -1.33 24.57
N ARG A 336 -5.23 -1.48 25.71
CA ARG A 336 -5.14 -2.67 26.56
C ARG A 336 -5.59 -3.92 25.84
N VAL A 337 -6.73 -3.85 25.16
CA VAL A 337 -7.26 -4.97 24.38
C VAL A 337 -6.27 -5.38 23.29
N PHE A 338 -5.76 -4.42 22.51
CA PHE A 338 -4.80 -4.74 21.45
C PHE A 338 -3.46 -5.26 22.00
N ALA A 339 -2.98 -4.76 23.14
CA ALA A 339 -1.77 -5.28 23.77
C ALA A 339 -1.93 -6.75 24.22
N LEU A 340 -3.13 -7.19 24.60
CA LEU A 340 -3.43 -8.60 24.85
C LEU A 340 -3.38 -9.42 23.56
N ASP A 341 -3.93 -8.90 22.45
CA ASP A 341 -3.85 -9.53 21.12
C ASP A 341 -2.38 -9.71 20.67
N VAL A 342 -1.53 -8.68 20.89
CA VAL A 342 -0.08 -8.75 20.60
C VAL A 342 0.64 -9.72 21.54
N ALA A 343 0.34 -9.71 22.84
CA ALA A 343 0.97 -10.61 23.80
C ALA A 343 0.69 -12.07 23.47
N LEU A 344 -0.54 -12.41 23.07
CA LEU A 344 -0.88 -13.76 22.62
C LEU A 344 -0.10 -14.16 21.36
N ALA A 345 -0.07 -13.30 20.35
CA ALA A 345 0.68 -13.57 19.11
C ALA A 345 2.20 -13.73 19.36
N LEU A 346 2.76 -13.02 20.36
CA LEU A 346 4.16 -13.18 20.74
C LEU A 346 4.45 -14.52 21.43
N LEU A 347 3.48 -15.10 22.14
CA LEU A 347 3.65 -16.38 22.83
C LEU A 347 3.71 -17.58 21.86
N GLU A 348 3.26 -17.40 20.62
CA GLU A 348 3.40 -18.39 19.54
C GLU A 348 4.84 -18.45 19.00
N LEU A 349 5.67 -17.45 19.27
CA LEU A 349 7.09 -17.43 18.89
C LEU A 349 7.96 -18.03 20.01
N PRO A 350 9.15 -18.58 19.69
CA PRO A 350 10.08 -19.03 20.71
C PRO A 350 10.63 -17.86 21.55
N GLU A 351 10.97 -18.14 22.81
CA GLU A 351 11.65 -17.15 23.65
C GLU A 351 13.00 -16.75 23.05
N ARG A 352 13.32 -15.46 23.18
CA ARG A 352 14.61 -14.94 22.72
C ARG A 352 15.71 -15.19 23.75
N SER A 353 16.89 -15.55 23.25
CA SER A 353 18.12 -15.58 24.04
C SER A 353 18.66 -14.17 24.24
N PRO A 354 18.99 -13.76 25.46
CA PRO A 354 19.55 -12.43 25.71
C PRO A 354 20.95 -12.32 25.08
N ASP A 355 21.22 -11.21 24.39
CA ASP A 355 22.58 -10.86 23.98
C ASP A 355 23.37 -10.37 25.20
N SER A 356 24.69 -10.60 25.22
CA SER A 356 25.58 -10.22 26.33
C SER A 356 25.59 -8.71 26.64
N SER A 357 25.11 -7.87 25.73
CA SER A 357 25.04 -6.41 25.84
C SER A 357 23.77 -5.88 26.52
N LEU A 358 22.77 -6.72 26.81
CA LEU A 358 21.49 -6.31 27.39
C LEU A 358 21.51 -6.28 28.92
N SER A 359 21.18 -5.12 29.50
CA SER A 359 20.99 -4.96 30.95
C SER A 359 19.94 -5.94 31.51
N LEU A 360 20.15 -6.45 32.73
CA LEU A 360 19.26 -7.43 33.39
C LEU A 360 17.78 -7.02 33.39
N ASP A 361 17.47 -5.76 33.67
CA ASP A 361 16.09 -5.24 33.68
C ASP A 361 15.41 -5.31 32.32
N ARG A 362 16.18 -5.29 31.23
CA ARG A 362 15.65 -5.37 29.87
C ARG A 362 15.48 -6.82 29.40
N GLN A 363 16.21 -7.75 30.00
CA GLN A 363 16.10 -9.18 29.66
C GLN A 363 14.73 -9.75 30.03
N SER A 364 14.06 -9.20 31.04
CA SER A 364 12.69 -9.64 31.40
C SER A 364 11.69 -9.45 30.26
N PHE A 365 11.86 -8.42 29.42
CA PHE A 365 10.98 -8.14 28.28
C PHE A 365 11.13 -9.15 27.14
N LEU A 366 12.17 -9.99 27.15
CA LEU A 366 12.38 -11.06 26.17
C LEU A 366 11.65 -12.36 26.55
N LYS A 367 11.08 -12.43 27.76
CA LYS A 367 10.58 -13.66 28.36
C LYS A 367 9.07 -13.77 28.30
N HIS A 368 8.56 -14.96 28.00
CA HIS A 368 7.14 -15.28 28.05
C HIS A 368 6.57 -15.04 29.45
N LYS A 369 7.39 -15.23 30.48
CA LYS A 369 7.03 -14.89 31.87
C LYS A 369 6.50 -13.46 32.00
N PHE A 370 7.15 -12.47 31.38
CA PHE A 370 6.69 -11.08 31.44
C PHE A 370 5.36 -10.90 30.70
N LEU A 371 5.24 -11.45 29.49
CA LEU A 371 4.00 -11.39 28.71
C LEU A 371 2.82 -12.00 29.48
N VAL A 372 2.98 -13.20 30.03
CA VAL A 372 1.92 -13.91 30.75
C VAL A 372 1.61 -13.24 32.08
N GLN A 373 2.61 -12.98 32.93
CA GLN A 373 2.35 -12.50 34.29
C GLN A 373 1.96 -11.01 34.32
N VAL A 374 2.67 -10.18 33.55
CA VAL A 374 2.52 -8.71 33.63
C VAL A 374 1.49 -8.20 32.63
N MET A 375 1.56 -8.65 31.38
CA MET A 375 0.66 -8.13 30.33
C MET A 375 -0.70 -8.82 30.30
N VAL A 376 -0.76 -10.14 30.46
CA VAL A 376 -2.02 -10.90 30.41
C VAL A 376 -2.67 -10.99 31.80
N PHE A 377 -2.05 -11.69 32.74
CA PHE A 377 -2.62 -11.93 34.07
C PHE A 377 -2.86 -10.63 34.85
N GLY A 378 -1.94 -9.67 34.76
CA GLY A 378 -2.09 -8.34 35.35
C GLY A 378 -3.31 -7.55 34.85
N ARG A 379 -4.00 -7.99 33.79
CA ARG A 379 -5.22 -7.38 33.25
C ARG A 379 -6.51 -8.15 33.59
N CYS A 380 -6.42 -9.31 34.24
CA CYS A 380 -7.60 -10.08 34.68
C CYS A 380 -8.45 -9.33 35.71
N SER A 381 -7.85 -8.39 36.45
CA SER A 381 -8.53 -7.51 37.42
C SER A 381 -8.73 -6.07 36.91
N ASP A 382 -8.69 -5.84 35.60
CA ASP A 382 -8.86 -4.51 35.00
C ASP A 382 -10.24 -3.87 35.33
N LYS A 383 -10.30 -2.54 35.43
CA LYS A 383 -11.57 -1.84 35.69
C LYS A 383 -12.58 -2.01 34.55
N ALA A 384 -12.11 -2.10 33.30
CA ALA A 384 -12.97 -2.24 32.13
C ALA A 384 -13.38 -3.71 31.93
N PRO A 385 -14.69 -4.05 31.91
CA PRO A 385 -15.16 -5.43 31.75
C PRO A 385 -14.64 -6.10 30.46
N VAL A 386 -14.57 -5.36 29.36
CA VAL A 386 -14.07 -5.86 28.06
C VAL A 386 -12.61 -6.29 28.16
N VAL A 387 -11.77 -5.51 28.85
CA VAL A 387 -10.35 -5.84 29.06
C VAL A 387 -10.23 -7.08 29.94
N ARG A 388 -10.97 -7.14 31.06
CA ARG A 388 -10.98 -8.32 31.94
C ARG A 388 -11.38 -9.59 31.21
N SER A 389 -12.49 -9.54 30.48
CA SER A 389 -13.00 -10.69 29.74
C SER A 389 -11.96 -11.20 28.74
N LYS A 390 -11.33 -10.29 27.98
CA LYS A 390 -10.27 -10.65 27.04
C LYS A 390 -9.02 -11.16 27.74
N ALA A 391 -8.62 -10.58 28.87
CA ALA A 391 -7.45 -11.02 29.62
C ALA A 391 -7.64 -12.43 30.19
N LEU A 392 -8.81 -12.72 30.76
CA LEU A 392 -9.17 -14.04 31.27
C LEU A 392 -9.21 -15.08 30.14
N SER A 393 -9.81 -14.76 28.99
CA SER A 393 -9.81 -15.68 27.85
C SER A 393 -8.41 -15.92 27.30
N SER A 394 -7.57 -14.87 27.24
CA SER A 394 -6.18 -14.95 26.81
C SER A 394 -5.35 -15.80 27.78
N PHE A 395 -5.59 -15.66 29.09
CA PHE A 395 -4.92 -16.43 30.12
C PHE A 395 -5.29 -17.92 30.06
N ALA A 396 -6.58 -18.23 29.86
CA ALA A 396 -7.04 -19.60 29.64
C ALA A 396 -6.33 -20.24 28.43
N HIS A 397 -6.26 -19.51 27.31
CA HIS A 397 -5.54 -19.97 26.12
C HIS A 397 -4.04 -20.25 26.40
N CYS A 398 -3.37 -19.41 27.18
CA CYS A 398 -1.97 -19.65 27.58
C CYS A 398 -1.79 -20.95 28.37
N LEU A 399 -2.76 -21.32 29.21
CA LEU A 399 -2.74 -22.57 29.98
C LEU A 399 -2.95 -23.77 29.08
N GLU A 400 -3.86 -23.66 28.10
CA GLU A 400 -4.12 -24.71 27.11
C GLU A 400 -2.89 -24.98 26.23
N MET A 401 -2.22 -23.93 25.72
CA MET A 401 -1.00 -24.09 24.92
C MET A 401 0.11 -24.82 25.70
N LYS A 402 0.27 -24.48 26.98
CA LYS A 402 1.25 -25.15 27.85
C LYS A 402 0.89 -26.61 28.11
N ALA A 403 -0.40 -26.91 28.31
CA ALA A 403 -0.86 -28.28 28.50
C ALA A 403 -0.63 -29.15 27.25
N ALA A 404 -0.90 -28.60 26.06
CA ALA A 404 -0.64 -29.26 24.78
C ALA A 404 0.86 -29.54 24.58
N ALA A 405 1.72 -28.55 24.82
CA ALA A 405 3.18 -28.72 24.70
C ALA A 405 3.76 -29.78 25.65
N ILE A 406 3.17 -29.93 26.85
CA ILE A 406 3.55 -31.00 27.79
C ILE A 406 3.10 -32.36 27.26
N SER A 407 1.89 -32.45 26.69
CA SER A 407 1.36 -33.69 26.11
C SER A 407 2.11 -34.17 24.87
N ASP A 408 2.60 -33.25 24.03
CA ASP A 408 3.38 -33.59 22.82
C ASP A 408 4.84 -34.00 23.13
N SER A 409 5.29 -33.77 24.38
CA SER A 409 6.64 -34.09 24.85
C SER A 409 6.75 -35.39 25.66
N ILE A 410 5.63 -36.07 25.87
CA ILE A 410 5.51 -37.41 26.48
C ILE A 410 5.29 -38.43 25.36
#